data_AF-A0A1Z5KYW2-F1
#
_entry.id   AF-A0A1Z5KYW2-F1
#
_cell.length_a   1.000
_cell.length_b   1.000
_cell.length_c   1.000
_cell.angle_alpha   90.00
_cell.angle_beta   90.00
_cell.angle_gamma   90.00
#
_symmetry.space_group_name_H-M   'P 1'
#
loop_
_entity.id
_entity.type
_entity.pdbx_description
1 polymer ?
#
loop_
_entity_poly.entity_id
_entity_poly.type
_entity_poly.pdbx_seq_one_letter_code
_entity_poly.pdbx_strand_id
1 'polypeptide(L)'
;MGHKVTRQMTYCEKLDLRPYMSDRQGGPLMYRLFGVLVHYGHTCNSGHYLCYIKNSNDNWYLMNDQQVHEVGLQKVLNQENAYLLFYVRHMPKENVVKKSTPLTLSNSSPSVEPIRNGHIDP
;
A
#
# COMPACT_ATOMS: atom_id res chain seq x y z
N MET A 1 29.71 28.85 1.39
CA MET A 1 29.32 27.83 0.38
C MET A 1 28.64 26.69 1.12
N GLY A 2 27.44 26.27 0.72
CA GLY A 2 26.71 25.18 1.38
C GLY A 2 27.25 23.81 0.99
N HIS A 3 27.41 22.92 1.97
CA HIS A 3 27.88 21.55 1.75
C HIS A 3 26.70 20.58 1.64
N LYS A 4 26.77 19.64 0.70
CA LYS A 4 25.79 18.54 0.62
C LYS A 4 26.00 17.61 1.82
N VAL A 5 24.92 17.25 2.51
CA VAL A 5 24.96 16.24 3.56
C VAL A 5 25.07 14.85 2.91
N THR A 6 26.17 14.15 3.16
CA THR A 6 26.48 12.83 2.56
C THR A 6 26.19 11.66 3.51
N ARG A 7 25.31 11.86 4.48
CA ARG A 7 24.93 10.79 5.42
C ARG A 7 24.22 9.68 4.66
N GLN A 8 24.65 8.44 4.86
CA GLN A 8 23.95 7.27 4.34
C GLN A 8 22.52 7.25 4.87
N MET A 9 21.56 7.16 3.94
CA MET A 9 20.14 7.03 4.23
C MET A 9 19.67 5.66 3.75
N THR A 10 18.99 4.94 4.63
CA THR A 10 18.33 3.70 4.29
C THR A 10 16.83 3.97 4.11
N TYR A 11 16.24 3.30 3.12
CA TYR A 11 14.81 3.40 2.84
C TYR A 11 14.31 2.07 2.28
N CYS A 12 13.00 1.84 2.39
CA CYS A 12 12.36 0.58 2.07
C CYS A 12 11.43 0.70 0.85
N GLU A 13 11.21 -0.39 0.13
CA GLU A 13 10.22 -0.41 -0.96
C GLU A 13 8.79 -0.22 -0.42
N LYS A 14 8.49 -0.77 0.76
CA LYS A 14 7.18 -0.72 1.41
C LYS A 14 7.27 0.03 2.73
N LEU A 15 6.53 1.12 2.85
CA LEU A 15 6.53 2.01 4.00
C LEU A 15 5.16 2.01 4.64
N ASP A 16 5.07 1.61 5.91
CA ASP A 16 3.85 1.81 6.72
C ASP A 16 3.96 3.13 7.46
N LEU A 17 3.11 4.10 7.11
CA LEU A 17 3.07 5.39 7.77
C LEU A 17 2.20 5.41 9.03
N ARG A 18 1.39 4.36 9.29
CA ARG A 18 0.44 4.32 10.41
C ARG A 18 1.06 4.71 11.76
N PRO A 19 2.25 4.22 12.15
CA PRO A 19 2.85 4.57 13.46
C PRO A 19 3.23 6.05 13.61
N TYR A 20 3.37 6.78 12.51
CA TYR A 20 3.85 8.15 12.47
C TYR A 20 2.72 9.19 12.33
N MET A 21 1.48 8.75 12.13
CA MET A 21 0.31 9.63 12.04
C MET A 21 -0.13 10.10 13.44
N SER A 22 -0.84 11.24 13.49
CA SER A 22 -1.52 11.70 14.71
C SER A 22 -2.57 10.70 15.17
N ASP A 23 -3.36 10.18 14.23
CA ASP A 23 -4.26 9.06 14.46
C ASP A 23 -3.58 7.72 14.12
N ARG A 24 -3.17 7.04 15.18
CA ARG A 24 -2.51 5.73 15.10
C ARG A 24 -3.49 4.57 15.10
N GLN A 25 -4.80 4.82 15.20
CA GLN A 25 -5.82 3.78 15.24
C GLN A 25 -6.19 3.30 13.83
N GLY A 26 -6.32 1.99 13.65
CA GLY A 26 -6.73 1.37 12.39
C GLY A 26 -5.62 0.58 11.69
N GLY A 27 -5.93 0.05 10.51
CA GLY A 27 -5.04 -0.83 9.75
C GLY A 27 -3.81 -0.13 9.15
N PRO A 28 -2.82 -0.89 8.66
CA PRO A 28 -1.59 -0.35 8.06
C PRO A 28 -1.88 0.68 6.97
N LEU A 29 -1.13 1.78 6.97
CA LEU A 29 -1.21 2.81 5.94
C LEU A 29 -0.02 2.64 4.98
N MET A 30 -0.15 1.65 4.10
CA MET A 30 0.93 1.19 3.23
C MET A 30 1.17 2.15 2.06
N TYR A 31 2.44 2.44 1.82
CA TYR A 31 2.96 3.13 0.65
C TYR A 31 4.00 2.27 -0.05
N ARG A 32 4.07 2.38 -1.38
CA ARG A 32 5.10 1.74 -2.20
C ARG A 32 5.99 2.79 -2.85
N LEU A 33 7.30 2.58 -2.76
CA LEU A 33 8.30 3.37 -3.46
C LEU A 33 8.13 3.13 -4.97
N PHE A 34 8.06 4.21 -5.74
CA PHE A 34 8.02 4.13 -7.21
C PHE A 34 9.03 5.05 -7.89
N GLY A 35 9.69 5.93 -7.14
CA GLY A 35 10.71 6.82 -7.68
C GLY A 35 11.81 7.16 -6.67
N VAL A 36 13.05 7.17 -7.12
CA VAL A 36 14.21 7.67 -6.38
C VAL A 36 14.96 8.65 -7.27
N LEU A 37 15.00 9.92 -6.89
CA LEU A 37 15.88 10.90 -7.52
C LEU A 37 17.23 10.89 -6.81
N VAL A 38 18.31 10.75 -7.57
CA VAL A 38 19.68 10.71 -7.07
C VAL A 38 20.42 11.94 -7.57
N HIS A 39 21.21 12.54 -6.69
CA HIS A 39 22.07 13.67 -7.02
C HIS A 39 23.54 13.31 -6.78
N TYR A 40 24.29 13.14 -7.88
CA TYR A 40 25.74 12.91 -7.85
C TYR A 40 26.47 14.25 -7.90
N GLY A 41 26.97 14.69 -6.76
CA GLY A 41 27.67 15.96 -6.64
C GLY A 41 28.08 16.20 -5.19
N HIS A 42 29.16 16.97 -5.01
CA HIS A 42 29.70 17.31 -3.69
C HIS A 42 29.10 18.61 -3.13
N THR A 43 28.52 19.43 -4.01
CA THR A 43 27.89 20.71 -3.67
C THR A 43 26.39 20.61 -3.84
N CYS A 44 25.64 21.58 -3.30
CA CYS A 44 24.19 21.64 -3.50
C CYS A 44 23.80 22.29 -4.85
N ASN A 45 24.74 22.95 -5.52
CA ASN A 45 24.48 23.83 -6.68
C ASN A 45 24.99 23.24 -8.01
N SER A 46 25.70 22.12 -7.95
CA SER A 46 26.29 21.46 -9.10
C SER A 46 26.42 19.96 -8.85
N GLY A 47 26.11 19.21 -9.89
CA GLY A 47 26.15 17.77 -9.92
C GLY A 47 25.29 17.24 -11.06
N HIS A 48 25.08 15.93 -11.04
CA HIS A 48 24.33 15.19 -12.04
C HIS A 48 23.10 14.56 -11.41
N TYR A 49 21.93 14.78 -12.02
CA TYR A 49 20.67 14.22 -11.56
C TYR A 49 20.27 13.06 -12.44
N LEU A 50 19.91 11.96 -11.81
CA LEU A 50 19.29 10.82 -12.49
C LEU A 50 18.21 10.23 -11.61
N CYS A 51 17.33 9.40 -12.18
CA CYS A 51 16.28 8.78 -11.40
C CYS A 51 16.14 7.28 -11.64
N TYR A 52 15.69 6.59 -10.59
CA TYR A 52 15.22 5.22 -10.66
C TYR A 52 13.69 5.26 -10.58
N ILE A 53 13.01 4.73 -11.59
CA ILE A 53 11.55 4.77 -11.68
C ILE A 53 11.00 3.36 -11.84
N LYS A 54 9.93 3.07 -11.11
CA LYS A 54 9.16 1.84 -11.24
C LYS A 54 8.02 2.05 -12.22
N ASN A 55 7.90 1.17 -13.22
CA ASN A 55 6.78 1.20 -14.15
C ASN A 55 5.54 0.48 -13.58
N SER A 56 4.44 0.48 -14.33
CA SER A 56 3.19 -0.19 -13.95
C SER A 56 3.28 -1.71 -13.86
N ASN A 57 4.30 -2.31 -14.47
CA ASN A 57 4.56 -3.75 -14.45
C ASN A 57 5.49 -4.15 -13.28
N ASP A 58 5.71 -3.24 -12.34
CA ASP A 58 6.60 -3.42 -11.19
C ASP A 58 8.11 -3.61 -11.54
N ASN A 59 8.53 -3.25 -12.76
CA ASN A 59 9.92 -3.25 -13.20
C ASN A 59 10.59 -1.90 -12.91
N TRP A 60 11.87 -1.93 -12.54
CA TRP A 60 12.65 -0.74 -12.22
C TRP A 60 13.57 -0.35 -13.36
N TYR A 61 13.69 0.96 -13.61
CA TYR A 61 14.54 1.52 -14.64
C TYR A 61 15.39 2.64 -14.09
N LEU A 62 16.67 2.63 -14.43
CA LEU A 62 17.57 3.77 -14.34
C LEU A 62 17.35 4.66 -15.57
N MET A 63 16.98 5.91 -15.32
CA MET A 63 16.82 6.97 -16.32
C MET A 63 17.96 7.97 -16.14
N ASN A 64 18.92 7.93 -17.05
CA ASN A 64 20.12 8.77 -17.04
C ASN A 64 20.20 9.55 -18.35
N ASP A 65 19.59 10.73 -18.39
CA ASP A 65 19.41 11.54 -19.59
C ASP A 65 18.80 10.72 -20.75
N GLN A 66 19.57 10.52 -21.82
CA GLN A 66 19.19 9.74 -23.00
C GLN A 66 19.33 8.21 -22.81
N GLN A 67 19.92 7.76 -21.71
CA GLN A 67 20.19 6.35 -21.43
C GLN A 67 19.17 5.78 -20.45
N VAL A 68 18.45 4.73 -20.88
CA VAL A 68 17.48 4.03 -20.06
C VAL A 68 17.90 2.57 -19.93
N HIS A 69 17.97 2.09 -18.69
CA HIS A 69 18.38 0.72 -18.39
C HIS A 69 17.46 0.08 -17.36
N GLU A 70 16.99 -1.14 -17.62
CA GLU A 70 16.32 -1.93 -16.58
C GLU A 70 17.32 -2.31 -15.47
N VAL A 71 16.87 -2.26 -14.22
CA VAL A 71 17.69 -2.54 -13.05
C VAL A 71 16.90 -3.31 -12.00
N GLY A 72 17.61 -4.04 -11.13
CA GLY A 72 16.99 -4.71 -10.00
C GLY A 72 16.69 -3.77 -8.82
N LEU A 73 15.68 -4.11 -8.02
CA LEU A 73 15.30 -3.38 -6.80
C LEU A 73 16.47 -3.14 -5.84
N GLN A 74 17.37 -4.11 -5.68
CA GLN A 74 18.54 -3.95 -4.78
C GLN A 74 19.44 -2.79 -5.21
N LYS A 75 19.61 -2.58 -6.52
CA LYS A 75 20.37 -1.43 -7.03
C LYS A 75 19.67 -0.12 -6.65
N VAL A 76 18.34 -0.09 -6.68
CA VAL A 76 17.54 1.07 -6.29
C VAL A 76 17.70 1.35 -4.80
N LEU A 77 17.47 0.36 -3.92
CA LEU A 77 17.51 0.56 -2.46
C LEU A 77 18.89 0.90 -1.91
N ASN A 78 19.96 0.55 -2.63
CA ASN A 78 21.35 0.81 -2.22
C ASN A 78 21.89 2.16 -2.70
N GLN A 79 21.06 3.09 -3.18
CA GLN A 79 21.54 4.41 -3.63
C GLN A 79 21.86 5.33 -2.45
N GLU A 80 23.15 5.45 -2.12
CA GLU A 80 23.67 6.31 -1.05
C GLU A 80 23.46 7.81 -1.32
N ASN A 81 23.32 8.19 -2.59
CA ASN A 81 23.10 9.57 -3.04
C ASN A 81 21.63 9.91 -3.29
N ALA A 82 20.70 9.08 -2.77
CA ALA A 82 19.28 9.36 -2.84
C ALA A 82 18.97 10.74 -2.24
N TYR A 83 18.24 11.54 -3.00
CA TYR A 83 17.92 12.92 -2.66
C TYR A 83 16.42 13.12 -2.42
N LEU A 84 15.58 12.60 -3.32
CA LEU A 84 14.12 12.59 -3.14
C LEU A 84 13.58 11.18 -3.34
N LEU A 85 12.65 10.78 -2.46
CA LEU A 85 11.94 9.51 -2.52
C LEU A 85 10.46 9.76 -2.82
N PHE A 86 9.95 9.07 -3.83
CA PHE A 86 8.55 9.17 -4.24
C PHE A 86 7.81 7.89 -3.87
N TYR A 87 6.82 8.05 -3.00
CA TYR A 87 5.95 6.99 -2.51
C TYR A 87 4.51 7.24 -2.96
N VAL A 88 3.81 6.19 -3.35
CA VAL A 88 2.38 6.22 -3.68
C VAL A 88 1.61 5.36 -2.69
N ARG A 89 0.43 5.82 -2.27
CA ARG A 89 -0.43 5.07 -1.35
C ARG A 89 -0.84 3.76 -2.01
N HIS A 90 -0.53 2.65 -1.35
CA HIS A 90 -0.92 1.33 -1.79
C HIS A 90 -2.15 0.89 -1.01
N MET A 91 -3.31 1.02 -1.65
CA MET A 91 -4.55 0.47 -1.11
C MET A 91 -4.56 -1.03 -1.43
N PRO A 92 -4.59 -1.92 -0.43
CA PRO A 92 -4.97 -3.29 -0.69
C PRO A 92 -6.35 -3.26 -1.35
N LYS A 93 -6.51 -3.94 -2.49
CA LYS A 93 -7.86 -4.28 -2.95
C LYS A 93 -8.46 -5.09 -1.80
N GLU A 94 -9.59 -4.65 -1.25
CA GLU A 94 -10.28 -5.43 -0.24
C GLU A 94 -10.40 -6.86 -0.76
N ASN A 95 -9.82 -7.81 -0.02
CA ASN A 95 -10.21 -9.19 -0.21
C ASN A 95 -11.68 -9.22 0.21
N VAL A 96 -12.59 -9.09 -0.76
CA VAL A 96 -13.97 -9.51 -0.58
C VAL A 96 -13.86 -11.00 -0.30
N VAL A 97 -13.77 -11.35 0.98
CA VAL A 97 -14.06 -12.69 1.45
C VAL A 97 -15.50 -12.89 1.01
N LYS A 98 -15.69 -13.58 -0.12
CA LYS A 98 -16.98 -14.16 -0.48
C LYS A 98 -17.29 -15.12 0.66
N LYS A 99 -18.00 -14.64 1.69
CA LYS A 99 -18.66 -15.51 2.64
C LYS A 99 -19.74 -16.22 1.84
N SER A 100 -19.38 -17.36 1.24
CA SER A 100 -20.36 -18.35 0.83
C SER A 100 -20.94 -18.97 2.10
N THR A 101 -21.88 -18.27 2.74
CA THR A 101 -22.85 -18.89 3.63
C THR A 101 -23.96 -19.44 2.75
N PRO A 102 -24.19 -20.77 2.70
CA PRO A 102 -25.41 -21.30 2.14
C PRO A 102 -26.57 -20.81 3.01
N LEU A 103 -27.59 -20.19 2.38
CA LEU A 103 -28.86 -19.92 3.02
C LEU A 103 -29.59 -21.26 3.20
N THR A 104 -29.49 -21.88 4.38
CA THR A 104 -30.45 -22.90 4.79
C THR A 104 -31.71 -22.21 5.28
N LEU A 105 -32.73 -22.12 4.41
CA LEU A 105 -34.10 -21.85 4.85
C LEU A 105 -34.56 -23.04 5.69
N SER A 106 -34.61 -22.88 7.02
CA SER A 106 -35.36 -23.79 7.88
C SER A 106 -36.84 -23.43 7.76
N ASN A 107 -37.62 -24.24 7.04
CA ASN A 107 -39.06 -24.23 7.15
C ASN A 107 -39.46 -24.69 8.56
N SER A 108 -39.92 -23.78 9.39
CA SER A 108 -40.72 -24.10 10.58
C SER A 108 -42.14 -23.60 10.35
N SER A 109 -43.02 -24.50 9.90
CA SER A 109 -44.46 -24.29 9.94
C SER A 109 -44.91 -24.17 11.40
N PRO A 110 -45.66 -23.14 11.81
CA PRO A 110 -46.34 -23.19 13.08
C PRO A 110 -47.62 -24.04 12.94
N SER A 111 -47.71 -25.10 13.74
CA SER A 111 -48.92 -25.90 13.93
C SER A 111 -50.06 -25.02 14.44
N VAL A 112 -51.19 -25.02 13.74
CA VAL A 112 -52.44 -24.43 14.21
C VAL A 112 -53.18 -25.49 15.02
N GLU A 113 -53.38 -25.26 16.31
CA GLU A 113 -54.23 -26.13 17.15
C GLU A 113 -55.73 -25.90 16.84
N PRO A 114 -56.57 -26.94 16.91
CA PRO A 114 -57.98 -26.82 16.58
C PRO A 114 -58.80 -26.20 17.73
N ILE A 115 -59.64 -25.21 17.40
CA ILE A 115 -60.58 -24.58 18.32
C ILE A 115 -61.69 -25.60 18.67
N ARG A 116 -61.81 -25.92 19.96
CA ARG A 116 -62.84 -26.78 20.53
C ARG A 116 -64.15 -25.98 20.70
N ASN A 117 -65.17 -26.30 19.92
CA ASN A 117 -66.51 -25.73 20.09
C ASN A 117 -67.26 -26.34 21.28
N GLY A 118 -67.87 -25.47 22.09
CA GLY A 118 -69.17 -25.68 22.75
C GLY A 118 -69.19 -26.31 24.14
N HIS A 119 -69.48 -25.50 25.16
CA HIS A 119 -70.39 -25.86 26.26
C HIS A 119 -70.80 -24.57 27.02
N ILE A 120 -72.06 -24.15 26.86
CA ILE A 120 -72.74 -23.24 27.78
C ILE A 120 -73.93 -24.04 28.28
N ASP A 121 -73.97 -24.31 29.58
CA ASP A 121 -75.15 -24.70 30.34
C ASP A 121 -74.92 -24.27 31.80
N PRO A 122 -75.95 -24.00 32.61
CA PRO A 122 -77.36 -23.70 32.31
C PRO A 122 -77.79 -22.26 32.64
#